data_AF-A0A973AU97-F1
#
_entry.id   AF-A0A973AU97-F1
#
_cell.length_a   1.000
_cell.length_b   1.000
_cell.length_c   1.000
_cell.angle_alpha   90.00
_cell.angle_beta   90.00
_cell.angle_gamma   90.00
#
_symmetry.space_group_name_H-M   'P 1'
#
loop_
_entity.id
_entity.type
_entity.pdbx_description
1 polymer ?
#
loop_
_entity_poly.entity_id
_entity_poly.type
_entity_poly.pdbx_seq_one_letter_code
_entity_poly.pdbx_strand_id
1 'polypeptide(L)'
;MPGAAETRGGGDQRLQVGNVETGGQRGANDERESLVNDRRRGTKYEITPKVDEVASIHAFMNDFDCKALDPSVVGKACVESAEAFYTQHVRLWLDRDPVLAKSEVRDTGGGLHTILRLDEPILVAAGEARIWDDIARGICNALPGDPNLNGLIALTRPVGAMNTKYDPPREVRLLRPGEPVTRAEILDLSRQVAEQPARLWMRLFFGGERAEPCPFCGGESLGVAGYWQVRCYKCGRVNAASLVYRFYSPQFLDECKEGRHG
;
A
#
# COMPACT_ATOMS: atom_id res chain seq x y z
N MET A 1 22.83 54.97 -30.45
CA MET A 1 21.50 54.35 -30.20
C MET A 1 21.66 53.29 -29.12
N PRO A 2 21.52 53.66 -27.83
CA PRO A 2 21.51 52.69 -26.73
C PRO A 2 20.07 52.24 -26.45
N GLY A 3 19.81 50.93 -26.48
CA GLY A 3 18.53 50.33 -26.11
C GLY A 3 18.53 49.97 -24.63
N ALA A 4 17.57 50.51 -23.89
CA ALA A 4 17.35 50.26 -22.47
C ALA A 4 16.73 48.88 -22.23
N ALA A 5 17.18 48.21 -21.17
CA ALA A 5 16.61 46.98 -20.64
C ALA A 5 15.53 47.33 -19.60
N GLU A 6 14.31 46.82 -19.77
CA GLU A 6 13.26 46.87 -18.75
C GLU A 6 13.16 45.52 -18.03
N THR A 7 13.51 45.51 -16.74
CA THR A 7 13.24 44.44 -15.80
C THR A 7 11.84 44.58 -15.21
N ARG A 8 10.98 43.57 -15.38
CA ARG A 8 9.70 43.44 -14.66
C ARG A 8 9.82 42.35 -13.60
N GLY A 9 9.97 42.77 -12.34
CA GLY A 9 9.81 41.93 -11.16
C GLY A 9 8.53 42.35 -10.42
N GLY A 10 7.49 41.52 -10.50
CA GLY A 10 6.27 41.65 -9.71
C GLY A 10 6.09 40.40 -8.86
N GLY A 11 6.56 40.45 -7.62
CA GLY A 11 6.36 39.39 -6.64
C GLY A 11 4.97 39.49 -6.02
N ASP A 12 4.10 38.56 -6.37
CA ASP A 12 2.77 38.39 -5.77
C ASP A 12 2.92 37.60 -4.45
N GLN A 13 3.07 38.31 -3.33
CA GLN A 13 3.06 37.72 -1.99
C GLN A 13 1.64 37.36 -1.59
N ARG A 14 1.19 36.17 -1.99
CA ARG A 14 0.01 35.55 -1.38
C ARG A 14 0.32 35.14 0.06
N LEU A 15 -0.31 35.86 0.99
CA LEU A 15 -0.42 35.49 2.40
C LEU A 15 -0.98 34.06 2.52
N GLN A 16 -0.13 33.12 2.94
CA GLN A 16 -0.58 31.81 3.38
C GLN A 16 -1.36 32.00 4.68
N VAL A 17 -2.67 31.79 4.59
CA VAL A 17 -3.54 31.68 5.77
C VAL A 17 -3.17 30.37 6.45
N GLY A 18 -2.35 30.46 7.49
CA GLY A 18 -2.02 29.32 8.33
C GLY A 18 -3.28 28.80 9.01
N ASN A 19 -3.66 27.56 8.69
CA ASN A 19 -4.61 26.82 9.51
C ASN A 19 -3.97 26.66 10.89
N VAL A 20 -4.52 27.37 11.88
CA VAL A 20 -4.21 27.14 13.28
C VAL A 20 -4.84 25.79 13.64
N GLU A 21 -4.08 24.71 13.49
CA GLU A 21 -4.40 23.42 14.06
C GLU A 21 -4.56 23.63 15.57
N THR A 22 -5.78 23.50 16.07
CA THR A 22 -6.05 23.42 17.49
C THR A 22 -5.34 22.17 18.00
N GLY A 23 -4.14 22.38 18.59
CA GLY A 23 -3.15 21.38 18.98
C GLY A 23 -3.60 20.41 20.07
N GLY A 24 -4.66 19.65 19.80
CA GLY A 24 -4.96 18.42 20.51
C GLY A 24 -3.94 17.36 20.10
N GLN A 25 -3.49 16.57 21.08
CA GLN A 25 -2.52 15.46 21.02
C GLN A 25 -2.93 14.29 20.08
N ARG A 26 -3.71 14.52 19.01
CA ARG A 26 -4.19 13.48 18.10
C ARG A 26 -2.99 12.73 17.50
N GLY A 27 -2.93 11.43 17.75
CA GLY A 27 -1.83 10.57 17.31
C GLY A 27 -0.55 10.63 18.16
N ALA A 28 -0.44 11.50 19.17
CA ALA A 28 0.75 11.57 20.03
C ALA A 28 0.91 10.32 20.91
N ASN A 29 -0.21 9.69 21.29
CA ASN A 29 -0.25 8.48 22.10
C ASN A 29 -0.61 7.23 21.28
N ASP A 30 -0.46 7.28 19.95
CA ASP A 30 -0.72 6.12 19.09
C ASP A 30 0.37 5.07 19.29
N GLU A 31 0.06 4.01 20.04
CA GLU A 31 0.93 2.85 20.16
C GLU A 31 1.10 2.15 18.80
N ARG A 32 2.36 1.90 18.45
CA ARG A 32 2.80 1.22 17.25
C ARG A 32 3.62 0.00 17.60
N GLU A 33 3.73 -0.89 16.63
CA GLU A 33 4.59 -2.06 16.64
C GLU A 33 5.52 -1.98 15.44
N SER A 34 6.83 -2.08 15.70
CA SER A 34 7.84 -2.21 14.66
C SER A 34 7.85 -3.62 14.07
N LEU A 35 7.98 -3.71 12.76
CA LEU A 35 8.10 -4.98 12.03
C LEU A 35 9.57 -5.37 11.77
N VAL A 36 10.52 -4.61 12.32
CA VAL A 36 11.96 -4.77 12.17
C VAL A 36 12.67 -4.77 13.53
N ASN A 37 13.94 -5.14 13.54
CA ASN A 37 14.83 -5.14 14.70
C ASN A 37 14.23 -5.93 15.87
N ASP A 38 14.08 -5.32 17.04
CA ASP A 38 13.57 -5.99 18.24
C ASP A 38 12.04 -5.94 18.38
N ARG A 39 11.31 -5.55 17.32
CA ARG A 39 9.84 -5.43 17.29
C ARG A 39 9.30 -4.56 18.44
N ARG A 40 10.02 -3.49 18.78
CA ARG A 40 9.61 -2.53 19.80
C ARG A 40 8.18 -2.06 19.61
N ARG A 41 7.53 -1.77 20.73
CA ARG A 41 6.27 -1.05 20.79
C ARG A 41 6.47 0.29 21.47
N GLY A 42 5.71 1.28 21.01
CA GLY A 42 5.83 2.67 21.45
C GLY A 42 5.22 3.61 20.43
N THR A 43 5.39 4.91 20.62
CA THR A 43 4.95 5.89 19.63
C THR A 43 5.79 5.79 18.35
N LYS A 44 5.26 6.29 17.23
CA LYS A 44 6.00 6.34 15.95
C LYS A 44 7.41 6.92 16.11
N TYR A 45 7.55 8.02 16.86
CA TYR A 45 8.82 8.74 16.99
C TYR A 45 9.86 8.00 17.83
N GLU A 46 9.42 7.14 18.75
CA GLU A 46 10.31 6.39 19.64
C GLU A 46 10.88 5.14 18.98
N ILE A 47 10.14 4.54 18.04
CA ILE A 47 10.44 3.18 17.54
C ILE A 47 10.79 3.10 16.06
N THR A 48 10.70 4.19 15.28
CA THR A 48 11.04 4.18 13.86
C THR A 48 12.57 4.20 13.69
N PRO A 49 13.22 3.13 13.21
CA PRO A 49 14.64 3.19 12.86
C PRO A 49 14.83 3.90 11.51
N LYS A 50 16.04 4.36 11.22
CA LYS A 50 16.40 4.67 9.82
C LYS A 50 16.52 3.38 9.02
N VAL A 51 16.35 3.46 7.71
CA VAL A 51 16.49 2.29 6.81
C VAL A 51 17.85 1.62 6.98
N ASP A 52 18.95 2.39 7.04
CA ASP A 52 20.31 1.87 7.22
C ASP A 52 20.59 1.29 8.62
N GLU A 53 19.68 1.51 9.59
CA GLU A 53 19.74 0.97 10.95
C GLU A 53 18.91 -0.32 11.10
N VAL A 54 18.28 -0.81 10.02
CA VAL A 54 17.56 -2.08 10.03
C VAL A 54 18.54 -3.25 9.96
N ALA A 55 18.61 -4.03 11.04
CA ALA A 55 19.46 -5.21 11.18
C ALA A 55 18.68 -6.52 11.07
N SER A 56 17.39 -6.52 11.37
CA SER A 56 16.51 -7.68 11.17
C SER A 56 15.11 -7.29 10.69
N ILE A 57 14.49 -8.17 9.90
CA ILE A 57 13.14 -8.00 9.36
C ILE A 57 12.30 -9.15 9.90
N HIS A 58 11.15 -8.84 10.50
CA HIS A 58 10.24 -9.84 11.07
C HIS A 58 8.95 -9.99 10.28
N ALA A 59 8.58 -9.00 9.45
CA ALA A 59 7.39 -9.08 8.62
C ALA A 59 7.44 -8.09 7.46
N PHE A 60 6.62 -8.33 6.45
CA PHE A 60 6.26 -7.38 5.39
C PHE A 60 4.79 -7.00 5.53
N MET A 61 4.43 -5.79 5.13
CA MET A 61 3.06 -5.28 5.30
C MET A 61 2.57 -4.55 4.05
N ASN A 62 1.29 -4.74 3.71
CA ASN A 62 0.55 -3.82 2.85
C ASN A 62 -0.44 -3.03 3.72
N ASP A 63 -0.52 -1.71 3.51
CA ASP A 63 -1.47 -0.82 4.18
C ASP A 63 -2.57 -0.44 3.19
N PHE A 64 -3.83 -0.76 3.46
CA PHE A 64 -4.96 -0.39 2.61
C PHE A 64 -5.72 0.75 3.27
N ASP A 65 -5.56 1.98 2.77
CA ASP A 65 -6.41 3.10 3.20
C ASP A 65 -7.75 3.05 2.44
N CYS A 66 -8.85 2.81 3.16
CA CYS A 66 -10.19 2.79 2.55
C CYS A 66 -10.57 4.11 1.88
N LYS A 67 -9.97 5.24 2.30
CA LYS A 67 -10.19 6.55 1.68
C LYS A 67 -9.52 6.70 0.32
N ALA A 68 -8.46 5.93 0.06
CA ALA A 68 -7.77 5.95 -1.22
C ALA A 68 -8.57 5.22 -2.32
N LEU A 69 -9.56 4.39 -1.95
CA LEU A 69 -10.27 3.52 -2.86
C LEU A 69 -11.37 4.23 -3.66
N ASP A 70 -11.63 3.79 -4.89
CA ASP A 70 -12.72 4.27 -5.73
C ASP A 70 -14.04 3.56 -5.35
N PRO A 71 -15.04 4.26 -4.79
CA PRO A 71 -16.31 3.65 -4.39
C PRO A 71 -17.12 3.11 -5.58
N SER A 72 -16.87 3.56 -6.81
CA SER A 72 -17.49 3.02 -8.02
C SER A 72 -16.95 1.64 -8.40
N VAL A 73 -15.77 1.28 -7.90
CA VAL A 73 -15.08 0.02 -8.20
C VAL A 73 -15.22 -0.98 -7.07
N VAL A 74 -14.97 -0.55 -5.82
CA VAL A 74 -15.06 -1.44 -4.65
C VAL A 74 -16.43 -1.44 -3.97
N GLY A 75 -17.28 -0.47 -4.28
CA GLY A 75 -18.57 -0.24 -3.63
C GLY A 75 -18.47 0.65 -2.40
N LYS A 76 -19.52 1.45 -2.16
CA LYS A 76 -19.57 2.43 -1.05
C LYS A 76 -19.35 1.81 0.34
N ALA A 77 -19.89 0.62 0.58
CA ALA A 77 -19.71 -0.07 1.86
C ALA A 77 -18.24 -0.37 2.16
N CYS A 78 -17.41 -0.65 1.14
CA CYS A 78 -16.00 -0.96 1.29
C CYS A 78 -15.14 0.27 1.63
N VAL A 79 -15.53 1.46 1.16
CA VAL A 79 -14.83 2.70 1.54
C VAL A 79 -15.22 3.18 2.94
N GLU A 80 -16.39 2.77 3.44
CA GLU A 80 -16.90 3.12 4.77
C GLU A 80 -16.51 2.09 5.86
N SER A 81 -16.22 0.85 5.47
CA SER A 81 -15.91 -0.26 6.38
C SER A 81 -14.76 -1.13 5.86
N ALA A 82 -13.66 -1.14 6.60
CA ALA A 82 -12.52 -2.00 6.36
C ALA A 82 -12.90 -3.49 6.39
N GLU A 83 -13.83 -3.88 7.27
CA GLU A 83 -14.35 -5.24 7.37
C GLU A 83 -15.15 -5.65 6.13
N ALA A 84 -15.96 -4.73 5.57
CA ALA A 84 -16.66 -4.96 4.31
C ALA A 84 -15.67 -5.11 3.14
N PHE A 85 -14.66 -4.23 3.09
CA PHE A 85 -13.59 -4.31 2.08
C PHE A 85 -12.82 -5.63 2.17
N TYR A 86 -12.48 -6.07 3.38
CA TYR A 86 -11.82 -7.36 3.61
C TYR A 86 -12.67 -8.52 3.08
N THR A 87 -13.94 -8.56 3.48
CA THR A 87 -14.84 -9.68 3.17
C THR A 87 -15.14 -9.79 1.68
N GLN A 88 -15.35 -8.66 1.00
CA GLN A 88 -15.77 -8.63 -0.39
C GLN A 88 -14.61 -8.69 -1.38
N HIS A 89 -13.43 -8.20 -1.00
CA HIS A 89 -12.30 -8.05 -1.92
C HIS A 89 -11.01 -8.68 -1.39
N VAL A 90 -10.43 -8.12 -0.32
CA VAL A 90 -9.05 -8.46 0.08
C VAL A 90 -8.89 -9.93 0.41
N ARG A 91 -9.84 -10.55 1.12
CA ARG A 91 -9.80 -11.98 1.44
C ARG A 91 -9.65 -12.84 0.17
N LEU A 92 -10.43 -12.53 -0.87
CA LEU A 92 -10.37 -13.27 -2.14
C LEU A 92 -9.03 -13.07 -2.84
N TRP A 93 -8.45 -11.87 -2.80
CA TRP A 93 -7.14 -11.61 -3.39
C TRP A 93 -6.05 -12.40 -2.68
N LEU A 94 -6.06 -12.39 -1.34
CA LEU A 94 -5.10 -13.15 -0.53
C LEU A 94 -5.23 -14.66 -0.79
N ASP A 95 -6.45 -15.20 -0.81
CA ASP A 95 -6.71 -16.63 -0.99
C ASP A 95 -6.28 -17.16 -2.39
N ARG A 96 -5.98 -16.28 -3.35
CA ARG A 96 -5.55 -16.63 -4.72
C ARG A 96 -4.03 -16.74 -4.89
N ASP A 97 -3.27 -16.50 -3.83
CA ASP A 97 -1.83 -16.67 -3.83
C ASP A 97 -1.37 -17.42 -2.56
N PRO A 98 -0.58 -18.51 -2.68
CA PRO A 98 -0.21 -19.33 -1.53
C PRO A 98 0.54 -18.58 -0.42
N VAL A 99 1.32 -17.55 -0.78
CA VAL A 99 2.08 -16.75 0.19
C VAL A 99 1.16 -15.70 0.81
N LEU A 100 0.39 -14.97 -0.01
CA LEU A 100 -0.53 -13.94 0.50
C LEU A 100 -1.65 -14.53 1.36
N ALA A 101 -2.09 -15.76 1.11
CA ALA A 101 -3.08 -16.47 1.93
C ALA A 101 -2.63 -16.67 3.38
N LYS A 102 -1.32 -16.60 3.66
CA LYS A 102 -0.77 -16.69 5.02
C LYS A 102 -0.79 -15.35 5.78
N SER A 103 -1.27 -14.27 5.17
CA SER A 103 -1.26 -12.95 5.81
C SER A 103 -2.14 -12.91 7.06
N GLU A 104 -1.58 -12.34 8.13
CA GLU A 104 -2.38 -11.79 9.22
C GLU A 104 -3.10 -10.54 8.70
N VAL A 105 -4.40 -10.37 9.01
CA VAL A 105 -5.17 -9.20 8.56
C VAL A 105 -5.74 -8.47 9.76
N ARG A 106 -5.43 -7.18 9.87
CA ARG A 106 -5.92 -6.28 10.92
C ARG A 106 -6.82 -5.21 10.33
N ASP A 107 -7.97 -4.97 10.94
CA ASP A 107 -8.72 -3.72 10.79
C ASP A 107 -8.07 -2.68 11.71
N THR A 108 -7.50 -1.63 11.14
CA THR A 108 -6.81 -0.58 11.90
C THR A 108 -7.70 0.62 12.21
N GLY A 109 -9.01 0.48 12.00
CA GLY A 109 -10.04 1.48 12.21
C GLY A 109 -10.25 2.39 11.00
N GLY A 110 -9.25 2.54 10.12
CA GLY A 110 -9.33 3.37 8.92
C GLY A 110 -9.23 2.61 7.60
N GLY A 111 -8.84 1.35 7.69
CA GLY A 111 -8.22 0.60 6.62
C GLY A 111 -7.79 -0.76 7.11
N LEU A 112 -7.04 -1.48 6.28
CA LEU A 112 -6.55 -2.82 6.57
C LEU A 112 -5.04 -2.85 6.56
N HIS A 113 -4.43 -3.58 7.49
CA HIS A 113 -3.04 -3.99 7.33
C HIS A 113 -3.01 -5.49 7.05
N THR A 114 -2.38 -5.92 5.96
CA THR A 114 -2.05 -7.33 5.72
C THR A 114 -0.59 -7.55 6.03
N ILE A 115 -0.26 -8.50 6.90
CA ILE A 115 1.08 -8.69 7.45
C ILE A 115 1.55 -10.12 7.19
N LEU A 116 2.64 -10.27 6.44
CA LEU A 116 3.32 -11.54 6.21
C LEU A 116 4.40 -11.72 7.28
N ARG A 117 4.11 -12.54 8.30
CA ARG A 117 5.03 -12.80 9.42
C ARG A 117 6.07 -13.84 9.02
N LEU A 118 7.35 -13.51 9.18
CA LEU A 118 8.41 -14.47 8.89
C LEU A 118 8.50 -15.54 9.99
N ASP A 119 8.79 -16.78 9.58
CA ASP A 119 9.12 -17.88 10.50
C ASP A 119 10.42 -17.61 11.26
N GLU A 120 11.42 -17.11 10.55
CA GLU A 120 12.69 -16.64 11.08
C GLU A 120 12.98 -15.22 10.58
N PRO A 121 13.52 -14.32 11.45
CA PRO A 121 13.87 -12.99 11.00
C PRO A 121 14.95 -13.04 9.92
N ILE A 122 14.76 -12.23 8.87
CA ILE A 122 15.81 -11.98 7.89
C ILE A 122 16.84 -11.07 8.55
N LEU A 123 18.07 -11.55 8.71
CA LEU A 123 19.20 -10.71 9.11
C LEU A 123 19.69 -9.92 7.90
N VAL A 124 19.76 -8.61 8.05
CA VAL A 124 20.17 -7.68 7.00
C VAL A 124 21.67 -7.46 7.12
N ALA A 125 22.44 -7.89 6.13
CA ALA A 125 23.87 -7.64 6.12
C ALA A 125 24.17 -6.15 5.87
N ALA A 126 25.37 -5.72 6.27
CA ALA A 126 25.83 -4.35 6.01
C ALA A 126 25.77 -4.05 4.51
N GLY A 127 25.06 -2.97 4.15
CA GLY A 127 24.86 -2.56 2.75
C GLY A 127 23.66 -3.21 2.03
N GLU A 128 22.95 -4.17 2.65
CA GLU A 128 21.78 -4.82 2.03
C GLU A 128 20.45 -4.16 2.36
N ALA A 129 20.41 -3.18 3.27
CA ALA A 129 19.17 -2.54 3.71
C ALA A 129 18.34 -1.99 2.53
N ARG A 130 19.00 -1.40 1.53
CA ARG A 130 18.34 -0.89 0.32
C ARG A 130 17.71 -1.99 -0.53
N ILE A 131 18.38 -3.14 -0.68
CA ILE A 131 17.84 -4.28 -1.42
C ILE A 131 16.55 -4.77 -0.75
N TRP A 132 16.56 -4.85 0.57
CA TRP A 132 15.38 -5.24 1.34
C TRP A 132 14.27 -4.19 1.32
N ASP A 133 14.60 -2.90 1.27
CA ASP A 133 13.62 -1.84 1.04
C ASP A 133 12.94 -1.96 -0.33
N ASP A 134 13.71 -2.23 -1.38
CA ASP A 134 13.17 -2.45 -2.74
C ASP A 134 12.27 -3.70 -2.78
N ILE A 135 12.68 -4.80 -2.13
CA ILE A 135 11.87 -6.01 -1.99
C ILE A 135 10.57 -5.70 -1.23
N ALA A 136 10.65 -4.98 -0.10
CA ALA A 136 9.50 -4.59 0.69
C ALA A 136 8.51 -3.76 -0.15
N ARG A 137 9.00 -2.79 -0.92
CA ARG A 137 8.18 -2.01 -1.86
C ARG A 137 7.56 -2.87 -2.95
N GLY A 138 8.30 -3.85 -3.49
CA GLY A 138 7.77 -4.81 -4.46
C GLY A 138 6.57 -5.58 -3.89
N ILE A 139 6.70 -6.08 -2.67
CA ILE A 139 5.62 -6.80 -1.96
C ILE A 139 4.45 -5.85 -1.65
N CYS A 140 4.73 -4.61 -1.23
CA CYS A 140 3.71 -3.58 -0.99
C CYS A 140 2.85 -3.33 -2.25
N ASN A 141 3.45 -3.42 -3.44
CA ASN A 141 2.79 -3.22 -4.73
C ASN A 141 2.14 -4.49 -5.32
N ALA A 142 2.21 -5.65 -4.65
CA ALA A 142 1.49 -6.84 -5.08
C ALA A 142 -0.04 -6.67 -5.00
N LEU A 143 -0.50 -5.80 -4.11
CA LEU A 143 -1.91 -5.52 -3.82
C LEU A 143 -2.16 -3.99 -3.88
N PRO A 144 -3.43 -3.53 -4.00
CA PRO A 144 -3.76 -2.10 -4.06
C PRO A 144 -3.68 -1.41 -2.68
N GLY A 145 -2.53 -1.51 -2.00
CA GLY A 145 -2.22 -0.78 -0.76
C GLY A 145 -1.67 0.63 -1.02
N ASP A 146 -1.28 1.36 0.03
CA ASP A 146 -0.66 2.67 -0.07
C ASP A 146 0.72 2.55 -0.74
N PRO A 147 0.90 3.08 -1.97
CA PRO A 147 2.19 3.04 -2.66
C PRO A 147 3.27 3.89 -1.96
N ASN A 148 2.87 4.80 -1.06
CA ASN A 148 3.77 5.65 -0.29
C ASN A 148 4.15 5.06 1.06
N LEU A 149 3.71 3.83 1.38
CA LEU A 149 4.13 3.14 2.59
C LEU A 149 5.67 3.10 2.65
N ASN A 150 6.22 3.30 3.86
CA ASN A 150 7.66 3.48 4.11
C ASN A 150 8.49 2.18 3.96
N GLY A 151 8.26 1.41 2.91
CA GLY A 151 9.04 0.21 2.56
C GLY A 151 9.33 -0.67 3.77
N LEU A 152 10.62 -0.83 4.08
CA LEU A 152 11.09 -1.73 5.13
C LEU A 152 10.76 -1.28 6.57
N ILE A 153 10.62 0.03 6.79
CA ILE A 153 10.40 0.61 8.13
C ILE A 153 8.90 0.83 8.42
N ALA A 154 8.03 0.10 7.73
CA ALA A 154 6.60 0.15 7.97
C ALA A 154 6.27 -0.21 9.43
N LEU A 155 5.43 0.62 10.05
CA LEU A 155 4.93 0.40 11.41
C LEU A 155 3.45 0.04 11.35
N THR A 156 3.06 -0.91 12.17
CA THR A 156 1.65 -1.28 12.35
C THR A 156 1.14 -0.84 13.71
N ARG A 157 -0.16 -0.96 13.97
CA ARG A 157 -0.69 -0.90 15.33
C ARG A 157 -0.89 -2.33 15.85
N PRO A 158 -0.57 -2.62 17.13
CA PRO A 158 -0.86 -3.93 17.69
C PRO A 158 -2.38 -4.13 17.83
N VAL A 159 -2.83 -5.39 17.77
CA VAL A 159 -4.24 -5.74 18.01
C VAL A 159 -4.63 -5.31 19.42
N GLY A 160 -5.81 -4.71 19.57
CA GLY A 160 -6.31 -4.13 20.83
C GLY A 160 -5.86 -2.70 21.11
N ALA A 161 -4.89 -2.15 20.35
CA ALA A 161 -4.54 -0.73 20.49
C ALA A 161 -5.61 0.18 19.89
N MET A 162 -5.69 1.41 20.43
CA MET A 162 -6.62 2.43 19.94
C MET A 162 -5.95 3.31 18.89
N ASN A 163 -6.60 3.43 17.73
CA ASN A 163 -6.23 4.41 16.71
C ASN A 163 -6.87 5.76 17.05
N THR A 164 -6.06 6.66 17.61
CA THR A 164 -6.49 8.00 18.05
C THR A 164 -6.52 9.04 16.91
N LYS A 165 -6.24 8.64 15.66
CA LYS A 165 -6.47 9.50 14.49
C LYS A 165 -7.97 9.74 14.22
N TYR A 166 -8.83 8.87 14.76
CA TYR A 166 -10.28 8.96 14.62
C TYR A 166 -10.94 9.46 15.90
N ASP A 167 -12.11 10.04 15.75
CA ASP A 167 -12.94 10.56 16.84
C ASP A 167 -14.39 10.03 16.67
N PRO A 168 -14.85 9.08 17.51
CA PRO A 168 -14.11 8.48 18.62
C PRO A 168 -12.93 7.59 18.15
N PRO A 169 -11.92 7.33 19.00
CA PRO A 169 -10.84 6.41 18.70
C PRO A 169 -11.36 5.01 18.34
N ARG A 170 -10.69 4.35 17.39
CA ARG A 170 -11.11 3.04 16.88
C ARG A 170 -10.14 1.96 17.32
N GLU A 171 -10.64 0.87 17.92
CA GLU A 171 -9.81 -0.27 18.31
C GLU A 171 -9.31 -1.03 17.08
N VAL A 172 -8.06 -1.49 17.13
CA VAL A 172 -7.46 -2.35 16.09
C VAL A 172 -7.92 -3.78 16.31
N ARG A 173 -8.65 -4.34 15.34
CA ARG A 173 -9.24 -5.68 15.43
C ARG A 173 -8.51 -6.67 14.53
N LEU A 174 -8.33 -7.90 15.00
CA LEU A 174 -7.83 -9.00 14.16
C LEU A 174 -8.99 -9.56 13.33
N LEU A 175 -8.85 -9.54 12.00
CA LEU A 175 -9.83 -10.13 11.08
C LEU A 175 -9.44 -11.53 10.61
N ARG A 176 -8.13 -11.80 10.48
CA ARG A 176 -7.59 -13.10 10.06
C ARG A 176 -6.27 -13.36 10.80
N PRO A 177 -6.10 -14.51 11.48
CA PRO A 177 -4.80 -14.92 11.98
C PRO A 177 -3.87 -15.24 10.79
N GLY A 178 -2.60 -14.86 10.91
CA GLY A 178 -1.59 -15.22 9.90
C GLY A 178 -0.93 -16.56 10.17
N GLU A 179 -0.19 -17.04 9.18
CA GLU A 179 0.72 -18.18 9.26
C GLU A 179 2.15 -17.70 8.93
N PRO A 180 3.18 -18.37 9.47
CA PRO A 180 4.56 -18.04 9.12
C PRO A 180 4.85 -18.24 7.64
N VAL A 181 5.60 -17.30 7.05
CA VAL A 181 6.19 -17.39 5.71
C VAL A 181 7.70 -17.49 5.80
N THR A 182 8.28 -18.23 4.87
CA THR A 182 9.74 -18.37 4.76
C THR A 182 10.34 -17.20 3.97
N ARG A 183 11.64 -16.96 4.15
CA ARG A 183 12.41 -16.03 3.29
C ARG A 183 12.28 -16.37 1.80
N ALA A 184 12.26 -17.66 1.44
CA ALA A 184 12.18 -18.09 0.05
C ALA A 184 10.82 -17.72 -0.59
N GLU A 185 9.73 -17.85 0.17
CA GLU A 185 8.38 -17.45 -0.27
C GLU A 185 8.29 -15.94 -0.52
N ILE A 186 8.88 -15.13 0.35
CA ILE A 186 8.95 -13.67 0.19
C ILE A 186 9.71 -13.29 -1.10
N LEU A 187 10.87 -13.90 -1.34
CA LEU A 187 11.67 -13.64 -2.53
C LEU A 187 10.95 -14.10 -3.80
N ASP A 188 10.26 -15.24 -3.76
CA ASP A 188 9.48 -15.71 -4.89
C ASP A 188 8.30 -14.78 -5.21
N LEU A 189 7.55 -14.33 -4.21
CA LEU A 189 6.47 -13.35 -4.40
C LEU A 189 7.01 -12.03 -5.00
N SER A 190 8.11 -11.51 -4.46
CA SER A 190 8.78 -10.31 -4.99
C SER A 190 9.21 -10.52 -6.45
N ARG A 191 9.77 -11.68 -6.78
CA ARG A 191 10.13 -12.06 -8.14
C ARG A 191 8.91 -12.18 -9.05
N GLN A 192 7.76 -12.66 -8.57
CA GLN A 192 6.54 -12.72 -9.38
C GLN A 192 6.01 -11.32 -9.74
N VAL A 193 6.02 -10.37 -8.79
CA VAL A 193 5.75 -8.94 -9.06
C VAL A 193 6.78 -8.40 -10.07
N ALA A 194 8.04 -8.74 -9.81
CA ALA A 194 9.21 -8.65 -10.67
C ALA A 194 8.92 -8.98 -12.13
N GLU A 195 8.75 -10.25 -12.43
CA GLU A 195 8.91 -10.91 -13.72
C GLU A 195 7.58 -11.23 -14.41
N GLN A 196 6.45 -11.18 -13.70
CA GLN A 196 5.14 -11.57 -14.23
C GLN A 196 3.95 -10.76 -13.66
N PRO A 197 4.03 -9.41 -13.57
CA PRO A 197 3.03 -8.58 -12.89
C PRO A 197 1.65 -8.69 -13.53
N ALA A 198 1.55 -8.76 -14.87
CA ALA A 198 0.26 -8.95 -15.54
C ALA A 198 -0.42 -10.26 -15.12
N ARG A 199 0.34 -11.36 -15.02
CA ARG A 199 -0.18 -12.66 -14.62
C ARG A 199 -0.54 -12.68 -13.15
N LEU A 200 0.33 -12.12 -12.29
CA LEU A 200 0.08 -12.00 -10.86
C LEU A 200 -1.20 -11.22 -10.58
N TRP A 201 -1.33 -9.99 -11.10
CA TRP A 201 -2.51 -9.16 -10.83
C TRP A 201 -3.79 -9.69 -11.48
N MET A 202 -3.71 -10.29 -12.67
CA MET A 202 -4.87 -10.97 -13.24
C MET A 202 -5.35 -12.12 -12.34
N ARG A 203 -4.41 -12.94 -11.84
CA ARG A 203 -4.71 -14.03 -10.90
C ARG A 203 -5.31 -13.48 -9.61
N LEU A 204 -4.66 -12.51 -8.98
CA LEU A 204 -5.11 -11.94 -7.70
C LEU A 204 -6.50 -11.31 -7.78
N PHE A 205 -6.75 -10.47 -8.79
CA PHE A 205 -7.98 -9.67 -8.83
C PHE A 205 -9.14 -10.38 -9.53
N PHE A 206 -8.87 -11.26 -10.49
CA PHE A 206 -9.89 -11.91 -11.31
C PHE A 206 -9.89 -13.45 -11.23
N GLY A 207 -8.96 -14.05 -10.50
CA GLY A 207 -8.92 -15.50 -10.27
C GLY A 207 -8.34 -16.33 -11.43
N GLY A 208 -7.69 -15.70 -12.41
CA GLY A 208 -7.12 -16.40 -13.56
C GLY A 208 -6.35 -15.47 -14.50
N GLU A 209 -6.08 -15.89 -15.73
CA GLU A 209 -5.35 -15.09 -16.73
C GLU A 209 -6.27 -14.34 -17.70
N ARG A 210 -7.59 -14.45 -17.49
CA ARG A 210 -8.64 -13.80 -18.26
C ARG A 210 -9.78 -13.37 -17.34
N ALA A 211 -10.37 -12.22 -17.64
CA ALA A 211 -11.55 -11.68 -17.00
C ALA A 211 -12.62 -11.40 -18.06
N GLU A 212 -13.87 -11.78 -17.78
CA GLU A 212 -15.01 -11.57 -18.67
C GLU A 212 -16.25 -11.19 -17.84
N PRO A 213 -16.90 -10.05 -18.11
CA PRO A 213 -16.53 -9.04 -19.12
C PRO A 213 -15.23 -8.28 -18.77
N CYS A 214 -14.66 -7.53 -19.73
CA CYS A 214 -13.48 -6.70 -19.47
C CYS A 214 -13.78 -5.70 -18.34
N PRO A 215 -12.97 -5.66 -17.27
CA PRO A 215 -13.21 -4.81 -16.10
C PRO A 215 -13.08 -3.30 -16.36
N PHE A 216 -12.64 -2.90 -17.57
CA PHE A 216 -12.48 -1.51 -17.97
C PHE A 216 -13.63 -1.00 -18.86
N CYS A 217 -14.17 -1.82 -19.78
CA CYS A 217 -15.23 -1.38 -20.69
C CYS A 217 -16.53 -2.15 -20.59
N GLY A 218 -16.61 -3.18 -19.73
CA GLY A 218 -17.78 -4.05 -19.60
C GLY A 218 -18.15 -4.84 -20.87
N GLY A 219 -17.24 -4.92 -21.83
CA GLY A 219 -17.46 -5.60 -23.12
C GLY A 219 -16.80 -6.97 -23.16
N GLU A 220 -16.07 -7.24 -24.25
CA GLU A 220 -15.27 -8.45 -24.49
C GLU A 220 -14.33 -8.84 -23.34
N SER A 221 -13.72 -10.03 -23.41
CA SER A 221 -12.74 -10.46 -22.41
C SER A 221 -11.44 -9.62 -22.39
N LEU A 222 -10.82 -9.54 -21.21
CA LEU A 222 -9.47 -9.01 -20.97
C LEU A 222 -8.56 -10.17 -20.57
N GLY A 223 -7.37 -10.30 -21.16
CA GLY A 223 -6.42 -11.35 -20.77
C GLY A 223 -4.96 -10.93 -20.79
N VAL A 224 -4.09 -11.75 -20.21
CA VAL A 224 -2.63 -11.56 -20.22
C VAL A 224 -2.12 -11.58 -21.66
N ALA A 225 -1.35 -10.56 -22.04
CA ALA A 225 -0.82 -10.38 -23.40
C ALA A 225 0.71 -10.20 -23.43
N GLY A 226 1.36 -10.22 -22.28
CA GLY A 226 2.80 -10.08 -22.13
C GLY A 226 3.17 -9.81 -20.68
N TYR A 227 4.40 -9.37 -20.48
CA TYR A 227 4.98 -9.13 -19.17
C TYR A 227 4.23 -8.05 -18.35
N TRP A 228 4.19 -6.82 -18.84
CA TRP A 228 3.44 -5.69 -18.26
C TRP A 228 2.16 -5.35 -19.05
N GLN A 229 1.66 -6.29 -19.84
CA GLN A 229 0.57 -6.03 -20.79
C GLN A 229 -0.58 -7.01 -20.62
N VAL A 230 -1.78 -6.45 -20.55
CA VAL A 230 -3.04 -7.16 -20.75
C VAL A 230 -3.73 -6.59 -22.00
N ARG A 231 -4.61 -7.36 -22.62
CA ARG A 231 -5.30 -6.95 -23.84
C ARG A 231 -6.78 -7.32 -23.78
N CYS A 232 -7.61 -6.38 -24.16
CA CYS A 232 -9.03 -6.58 -24.46
C CYS A 232 -9.26 -6.39 -25.96
N TYR A 233 -10.17 -7.15 -26.56
CA TYR A 233 -10.51 -7.00 -27.98
C TYR A 233 -11.18 -5.65 -28.30
N LYS A 234 -11.83 -5.01 -27.32
CA LYS A 234 -12.47 -3.70 -27.47
C LYS A 234 -11.54 -2.54 -27.06
N CYS A 235 -10.91 -2.61 -25.89
CA CYS A 235 -10.03 -1.51 -25.40
C CYS A 235 -8.62 -1.53 -26.00
N GLY A 236 -8.20 -2.61 -26.65
CA GLY A 236 -6.83 -2.78 -27.09
C GLY A 236 -5.88 -3.18 -25.95
N ARG A 237 -4.62 -2.72 -26.03
CA ARG A 237 -3.57 -3.02 -25.04
C ARG A 237 -3.69 -2.08 -23.84
N VAL A 238 -3.61 -2.64 -22.64
CA VAL A 238 -3.66 -1.91 -21.37
C VAL A 238 -2.42 -2.27 -20.54
N ASN A 239 -1.84 -1.27 -19.88
CA ASN A 239 -0.74 -1.49 -18.94
C ASN A 239 -1.26 -2.30 -17.74
N ALA A 240 -0.55 -3.35 -17.34
CA ALA A 240 -0.92 -4.19 -16.21
C ALA A 240 -1.11 -3.39 -14.90
N ALA A 241 -0.37 -2.29 -14.70
CA ALA A 241 -0.53 -1.43 -13.52
C ALA A 241 -1.94 -0.83 -13.41
N SER A 242 -2.64 -0.65 -14.53
CA SER A 242 -4.05 -0.21 -14.52
C SER A 242 -4.99 -1.21 -13.84
N LEU A 243 -4.60 -2.49 -13.69
CA LEU A 243 -5.35 -3.48 -12.92
C LEU A 243 -5.34 -3.17 -11.42
N VAL A 244 -4.26 -2.56 -10.93
CA VAL A 244 -4.14 -2.07 -9.55
C VAL A 244 -4.78 -0.69 -9.44
N TYR A 245 -4.42 0.23 -10.35
CA TYR A 245 -4.84 1.62 -10.25
C TYR A 245 -6.34 1.84 -10.34
N ARG A 246 -7.08 0.93 -10.99
CA ARG A 246 -8.55 0.98 -11.01
C ARG A 246 -9.18 0.92 -9.62
N PHE A 247 -8.48 0.42 -8.61
CA PHE A 247 -9.03 0.36 -7.25
C PHE A 247 -8.90 1.69 -6.51
N TYR A 248 -8.05 2.61 -6.96
CA TYR A 248 -7.88 3.92 -6.32
C TYR A 248 -8.78 4.99 -6.92
N SER A 249 -9.19 5.93 -6.10
CA SER A 249 -9.93 7.10 -6.54
C SER A 249 -9.06 8.01 -7.44
N PRO A 250 -9.66 8.74 -8.41
CA PRO A 250 -8.92 9.70 -9.21
C PRO A 250 -8.17 10.75 -8.38
N GLN A 251 -8.80 11.24 -7.30
CA GLN A 251 -8.19 12.20 -6.39
C GLN A 251 -6.88 11.66 -5.78
N PHE A 252 -6.91 10.44 -5.26
CA PHE A 252 -5.71 9.83 -4.66
C PHE A 252 -4.58 9.66 -5.70
N LEU A 253 -4.93 9.25 -6.92
CA LEU A 253 -3.95 9.12 -8.01
C LEU A 253 -3.33 10.46 -8.41
N ASP A 254 -4.09 11.54 -8.35
CA ASP A 254 -3.59 12.89 -8.63
C ASP A 254 -2.67 13.38 -7.51
N GLU A 255 -3.04 13.19 -6.24
CA GLU A 255 -2.18 13.48 -5.08
C GLU A 255 -0.83 12.71 -5.15
N CYS A 256 -0.86 11.45 -5.61
CA CYS A 256 0.34 10.64 -5.80
C CYS A 256 1.27 11.15 -6.92
N LYS A 257 0.77 11.93 -7.89
CA LYS A 257 1.59 12.52 -8.96
C LYS A 257 2.31 13.77 -8.46
N GLU A 258 1.61 14.61 -7.70
CA GLU A 258 2.13 15.88 -7.18
C GLU A 258 3.28 15.67 -6.17
N GLY A 259 3.21 14.60 -5.37
CA GLY A 259 4.24 14.28 -4.37
C GLY A 259 5.60 13.82 -4.90
N ARG A 260 5.76 13.57 -6.21
CA ARG A 260 7.04 13.08 -6.79
C ARG A 260 8.02 14.18 -7.23
N HIS A 261 7.68 15.44 -6.99
CA HIS A 261 8.50 16.60 -7.37
C HIS A 261 9.09 17.38 -6.17
N GLY A 262 9.02 16.81 -4.96
CA GLY A 262 9.61 17.36 -3.73
C GLY A 262 10.93 16.70 -3.34
#